data_AF-A0A285P8W6-F1
#
_entry.id   AF-A0A285P8W6-F1
#
_cell.length_a   1.000
_cell.length_b   1.000
_cell.length_c   1.000
_cell.angle_alpha   90.00
_cell.angle_beta   90.00
_cell.angle_gamma   90.00
#
_symmetry.space_group_name_H-M   'P 1'
#
loop_
_entity.id
_entity.type
_entity.pdbx_description
1 polymer ?
#
loop_
_entity_poly.entity_id
_entity_poly.type
_entity_poly.pdbx_seq_one_letter_code
_entity_poly.pdbx_strand_id
1 'polypeptide(L)'
;MPTTQISDAIVFPEDKGTGLPSTSDADYSSAGHFGGLAAQSNSTDYVEAGMGFTPDFGTPALDIGAGLAYIRHEATVNVQDDVGDYINDWKQGISLAVQVPSVSGLALTDGATNHVFVALDLSSNNGAEYVINTTGDAPSAPSLKIGTVDTANDTVEELNRDPDLSFEVASGEELVLEDTASQ
;
A
#
# COMPACT_ATOMS: atom_id res chain seq x y z
N MET A 1 -13.17 34.06 20.47
CA MET A 1 -11.89 33.43 20.84
C MET A 1 -10.87 33.76 19.76
N PRO A 2 -9.58 33.99 20.07
CA PRO A 2 -8.58 34.19 19.01
C PRO A 2 -8.38 32.88 18.23
N THR A 3 -8.28 33.01 16.90
CA THR A 3 -7.95 31.91 15.98
C THR A 3 -6.49 32.04 15.56
N THR A 4 -5.79 30.91 15.45
CA THR A 4 -4.45 30.82 14.89
C THR A 4 -4.55 30.13 13.54
N GLN A 5 -4.08 30.77 12.49
CA GLN A 5 -3.99 30.16 11.16
C GLN A 5 -2.90 29.09 11.16
N ILE A 6 -3.19 27.93 10.56
CA ILE A 6 -2.18 26.91 10.27
C ILE A 6 -1.68 27.21 8.86
N SER A 7 -0.50 27.81 8.76
CA SER A 7 0.19 28.01 7.48
C SER A 7 0.56 26.65 6.87
N ASP A 8 0.43 26.52 5.56
CA ASP A 8 0.81 25.33 4.76
C ASP A 8 0.01 24.05 5.09
N ALA A 9 -1.20 24.20 5.62
CA ALA A 9 -2.09 23.06 5.82
C ALA A 9 -2.58 22.52 4.46
N ILE A 10 -2.46 21.22 4.26
CA ILE A 10 -3.04 20.51 3.11
C ILE A 10 -4.42 20.02 3.54
N VAL A 11 -5.47 20.43 2.82
CA VAL A 11 -6.85 20.00 3.05
C VAL A 11 -7.34 19.37 1.75
N PHE A 12 -7.86 18.15 1.83
CA PHE A 12 -8.30 17.39 0.66
C PHE A 12 -9.45 16.43 1.01
N PRO A 13 -10.48 16.29 0.14
CA PRO A 13 -10.77 17.18 -0.99
C PRO A 13 -11.45 18.48 -0.53
N GLU A 14 -11.12 19.62 -1.16
CA GLU A 14 -11.90 20.85 -1.10
C GLU A 14 -12.42 21.23 -2.52
N ASP A 15 -13.70 21.59 -2.64
CA ASP A 15 -14.37 22.10 -3.85
C ASP A 15 -15.48 23.10 -3.42
N LYS A 16 -16.14 23.74 -4.38
CA LYS A 16 -17.31 24.58 -4.13
C LYS A 16 -18.41 23.76 -3.45
N GLY A 17 -18.66 24.07 -2.18
CA GLY A 17 -19.59 23.35 -1.31
C GLY A 17 -18.93 22.69 -0.10
N THR A 18 -17.60 22.60 -0.07
CA THR A 18 -16.83 22.11 1.09
C THR A 18 -15.98 23.20 1.77
N GLY A 19 -16.01 24.44 1.25
CA GLY A 19 -15.26 25.56 1.84
C GLY A 19 -14.83 26.62 0.82
N LEU A 20 -14.65 26.23 -0.44
CA LEU A 20 -14.18 27.13 -1.50
C LEU A 20 -15.32 28.00 -2.08
N PRO A 21 -15.09 29.32 -2.27
CA PRO A 21 -16.10 30.24 -2.78
C PRO A 21 -16.30 30.14 -4.31
N SER A 22 -15.33 29.61 -5.06
CA SER A 22 -15.33 29.54 -6.53
C SER A 22 -14.72 28.23 -7.06
N THR A 23 -15.18 27.77 -8.22
CA THR A 23 -14.62 26.61 -8.94
C THR A 23 -13.39 26.96 -9.78
N SER A 24 -13.04 28.25 -9.88
CA SER A 24 -11.75 28.69 -10.44
C SER A 24 -10.58 28.39 -9.51
N ASP A 25 -10.90 28.12 -8.25
CA ASP A 25 -9.97 27.88 -7.14
C ASP A 25 -9.99 26.38 -6.81
N ALA A 26 -10.17 25.53 -7.84
CA ALA A 26 -10.40 24.10 -7.65
C ALA A 26 -9.12 23.40 -7.18
N ASP A 27 -9.24 22.52 -6.19
CA ASP A 27 -8.11 21.72 -5.73
C ASP A 27 -7.74 20.64 -6.74
N TYR A 28 -6.49 20.66 -7.18
CA TYR A 28 -5.96 19.62 -8.05
C TYR A 28 -5.59 18.38 -7.23
N SER A 29 -6.22 17.24 -7.55
CA SER A 29 -5.96 15.98 -6.87
C SER A 29 -4.79 15.23 -7.53
N SER A 30 -3.66 15.14 -6.84
CA SER A 30 -2.50 14.36 -7.29
C SER A 30 -2.51 12.91 -6.74
N ALA A 31 -1.70 12.03 -7.34
CA ALA A 31 -1.53 10.65 -6.87
C ALA A 31 -1.07 10.57 -5.40
N GLY A 32 -0.28 11.53 -4.92
CA GLY A 32 0.15 11.58 -3.53
C GLY A 32 -0.99 11.87 -2.55
N HIS A 33 -2.00 12.66 -2.94
CA HIS A 33 -3.19 12.88 -2.10
C HIS A 33 -4.00 11.60 -1.93
N PHE A 34 -4.29 10.90 -3.02
CA PHE A 34 -5.04 9.65 -2.97
C PHE A 34 -4.26 8.53 -2.29
N GLY A 35 -2.97 8.43 -2.54
CA GLY A 35 -2.09 7.50 -1.83
C GLY A 35 -2.02 7.82 -0.33
N GLY A 36 -2.02 9.10 0.05
CA GLY A 36 -2.09 9.54 1.44
C GLY A 36 -3.41 9.20 2.13
N LEU A 37 -4.53 9.32 1.43
CA LEU A 37 -5.85 8.89 1.93
C LEU A 37 -5.88 7.38 2.22
N ALA A 38 -5.23 6.58 1.38
CA ALA A 38 -5.10 5.13 1.55
C ALA A 38 -4.03 4.74 2.59
N ALA A 39 -3.12 5.65 2.95
CA ALA A 39 -2.04 5.42 3.90
C ALA A 39 -2.51 5.53 5.36
N GLN A 40 -3.35 4.59 5.78
CA GLN A 40 -3.70 4.49 7.19
C GLN A 40 -2.52 3.93 7.99
N SER A 41 -2.22 4.54 9.13
CA SER A 41 -1.06 4.16 9.96
C SER A 41 -1.13 2.72 10.47
N ASN A 42 -2.33 2.16 10.58
CA ASN A 42 -2.64 0.77 10.94
C ASN A 42 -2.77 -0.18 9.72
N SER A 43 -2.55 0.30 8.49
CA SER A 43 -2.47 -0.56 7.32
C SER A 43 -1.03 -1.04 7.12
N THR A 44 -0.87 -2.34 6.87
CA THR A 44 0.41 -2.96 6.50
C THR A 44 0.43 -3.26 5.01
N ASP A 45 1.62 -3.53 4.47
CA ASP A 45 1.80 -3.98 3.09
C ASP A 45 1.30 -5.42 2.94
N TYR A 46 0.61 -5.72 1.85
CA TYR A 46 0.08 -7.06 1.61
C TYR A 46 -0.26 -7.32 0.15
N VAL A 47 -0.36 -8.60 -0.19
CA VAL A 47 -0.94 -9.07 -1.45
C VAL A 47 -2.43 -9.28 -1.25
N GLU A 48 -3.23 -8.49 -1.94
CA GLU A 48 -4.70 -8.55 -1.94
C GLU A 48 -5.20 -9.76 -2.73
N ALA A 49 -4.63 -10.02 -3.90
CA ALA A 49 -5.06 -11.12 -4.75
C ALA A 49 -3.95 -11.61 -5.70
N GLY A 50 -3.94 -12.92 -5.99
CA GLY A 50 -3.08 -13.50 -7.03
C GLY A 50 -1.61 -13.59 -6.63
N MET A 51 -0.68 -13.33 -7.55
CA MET A 51 0.78 -13.48 -7.38
C MET A 51 1.22 -14.89 -6.90
N GLY A 52 0.46 -15.93 -7.23
CA GLY A 52 0.75 -17.30 -6.81
C GLY A 52 2.05 -17.84 -7.43
N PHE A 53 2.82 -18.62 -6.67
CA PHE A 53 4.11 -19.17 -7.08
C PHE A 53 3.95 -20.56 -7.70
N THR A 54 4.60 -20.77 -8.84
CA THR A 54 4.75 -22.09 -9.48
C THR A 54 6.23 -22.31 -9.82
N PRO A 55 7.03 -22.87 -8.90
CA PRO A 55 8.44 -23.14 -9.17
C PRO A 55 8.63 -24.39 -10.04
N ASP A 56 9.69 -24.38 -10.85
CA ASP A 56 10.30 -25.56 -11.44
C ASP A 56 11.62 -25.85 -10.69
N PHE A 57 11.64 -26.91 -9.89
CA PHE A 57 12.84 -27.34 -9.16
C PHE A 57 13.79 -28.17 -10.04
N GLY A 58 13.32 -28.74 -11.15
CA GLY A 58 14.16 -29.45 -12.11
C GLY A 58 14.99 -28.50 -12.97
N THR A 59 14.46 -27.31 -13.24
CA THR A 59 15.18 -26.18 -13.84
C THR A 59 14.91 -24.94 -12.98
N PRO A 60 15.78 -24.58 -12.02
CA PRO A 60 15.54 -23.56 -11.00
C PRO A 60 14.98 -22.24 -11.56
N ALA A 61 13.66 -22.17 -11.61
CA ALA A 61 12.90 -21.07 -12.19
C ALA A 61 11.56 -20.94 -11.46
N LEU A 62 10.98 -19.75 -11.51
CA LEU A 62 9.72 -19.42 -10.88
C LEU A 62 8.79 -18.75 -11.88
N ASP A 63 7.56 -19.25 -11.96
CA ASP A 63 6.44 -18.54 -12.55
C ASP A 63 5.62 -17.89 -11.43
N ILE A 64 5.24 -16.62 -11.63
CA ILE A 64 4.39 -15.87 -10.72
C ILE A 64 3.13 -15.46 -11.48
N GLY A 65 1.96 -15.80 -10.94
CA GLY A 65 0.67 -15.42 -11.52
C GLY A 65 0.41 -13.91 -11.47
N ALA A 66 -0.55 -13.42 -12.25
CA ALA A 66 -1.03 -12.05 -12.15
C ALA A 66 -1.59 -11.77 -10.74
N GLY A 67 -1.56 -10.51 -10.31
CA GLY A 67 -2.12 -10.13 -9.01
C GLY A 67 -2.06 -8.65 -8.69
N LEU A 68 -2.50 -8.33 -7.47
CA LEU A 68 -2.61 -6.98 -6.90
C LEU A 68 -1.98 -6.99 -5.50
N ALA A 69 -1.11 -6.02 -5.24
CA ALA A 69 -0.57 -5.77 -3.90
C ALA A 69 -0.67 -4.28 -3.55
N TYR A 70 -0.66 -4.01 -2.24
CA TYR A 70 -0.59 -2.67 -1.66
C TYR A 70 0.74 -2.54 -0.91
N ILE A 71 1.50 -1.49 -1.24
CA ILE A 71 2.84 -1.24 -0.72
C ILE A 71 2.89 0.18 -0.17
N ARG A 72 3.29 0.32 1.09
CA ARG A 72 3.47 1.61 1.74
C ARG A 72 4.83 2.20 1.39
N HIS A 73 4.80 3.47 1.02
CA HIS A 73 5.97 4.31 0.87
C HIS A 73 6.01 5.31 2.01
N GLU A 74 6.95 5.14 2.94
CA GLU A 74 7.04 5.99 4.14
C GLU A 74 7.71 7.34 3.90
N ALA A 75 8.35 7.55 2.74
CA ALA A 75 9.03 8.81 2.46
C ALA A 75 8.05 9.92 2.09
N THR A 76 8.52 11.16 2.22
CA THR A 76 7.80 12.35 1.76
C THR A 76 7.60 12.29 0.25
N VAL A 77 6.40 12.64 -0.21
CA VAL A 77 6.10 12.81 -1.64
C VAL A 77 5.59 14.22 -1.91
N ASN A 78 5.93 14.77 -3.07
CA ASN A 78 5.38 16.04 -3.51
C ASN A 78 3.93 15.89 -3.97
N VAL A 79 3.07 16.81 -3.57
CA VAL A 79 1.65 16.83 -3.91
C VAL A 79 1.25 18.14 -4.56
N GLN A 80 0.13 18.11 -5.29
CA GLN A 80 -0.35 19.29 -5.98
C GLN A 80 -0.89 20.36 -5.03
N ASP A 81 -0.81 21.63 -5.43
CA ASP A 81 -1.50 22.74 -4.76
C ASP A 81 -2.78 23.19 -5.50
N ASP A 82 -3.35 24.32 -5.11
CA ASP A 82 -4.56 24.93 -5.67
C ASP A 82 -4.39 25.45 -7.11
N VAL A 83 -3.16 25.50 -7.64
CA VAL A 83 -2.87 25.83 -9.04
C VAL A 83 -2.28 24.66 -9.85
N GLY A 84 -2.15 23.49 -9.22
CA GLY A 84 -1.79 22.23 -9.86
C GLY A 84 -0.28 22.00 -10.00
N ASP A 85 0.55 22.78 -9.31
CA ASP A 85 1.99 22.58 -9.24
C ASP A 85 2.38 21.67 -8.06
N TYR A 86 3.60 21.13 -8.04
CA TYR A 86 4.03 20.13 -7.05
C TYR A 86 4.97 20.73 -5.98
N ILE A 87 4.55 21.80 -5.30
CA ILE A 87 5.40 22.49 -4.31
C ILE A 87 5.20 22.05 -2.86
N ASN A 88 4.11 21.33 -2.55
CA ASN A 88 3.77 20.89 -1.20
C ASN A 88 4.28 19.48 -0.91
N ASP A 89 4.58 19.21 0.36
CA ASP A 89 5.12 17.93 0.83
C ASP A 89 4.09 17.15 1.67
N TRP A 90 3.76 15.94 1.24
CA TRP A 90 3.01 14.98 2.04
C TRP A 90 3.95 14.09 2.86
N LYS A 91 3.99 14.33 4.17
CA LYS A 91 5.01 13.76 5.06
C LYS A 91 4.63 12.45 5.74
N GLN A 92 3.38 12.02 5.65
CA GLN A 92 2.88 10.83 6.37
C GLN A 92 3.08 9.51 5.61
N GLY A 93 3.75 9.57 4.45
CA GLY A 93 3.84 8.47 3.50
C GLY A 93 2.53 8.28 2.71
N ILE A 94 2.60 7.40 1.71
CA ILE A 94 1.48 7.05 0.84
C ILE A 94 1.39 5.53 0.67
N SER A 95 0.19 5.00 0.38
CA SER A 95 0.00 3.62 -0.05
C SER A 95 -0.14 3.56 -1.56
N LEU A 96 0.59 2.65 -2.18
CA LEU A 96 0.63 2.45 -3.63
C LEU A 96 0.07 1.08 -3.98
N ALA A 97 -0.89 1.03 -4.90
CA ALA A 97 -1.41 -0.21 -5.45
C ALA A 97 -0.58 -0.61 -6.67
N VAL A 98 -0.18 -1.88 -6.73
CA VAL A 98 0.55 -2.44 -7.88
C VAL A 98 -0.20 -3.66 -8.41
N GLN A 99 -0.66 -3.54 -9.65
CA GLN A 99 -1.22 -4.65 -10.40
C GLN A 99 -0.20 -5.14 -11.43
N VAL A 100 0.11 -6.43 -11.39
CA VAL A 100 1.11 -7.04 -12.27
C VAL A 100 0.50 -8.18 -13.09
N PRO A 101 0.93 -8.38 -14.35
CA PRO A 101 0.56 -9.56 -15.12
C PRO A 101 1.32 -10.80 -14.63
N SER A 102 0.94 -11.98 -15.14
CA SER A 102 1.73 -13.19 -14.91
C SER A 102 3.10 -13.06 -15.58
N VAL A 103 4.14 -13.53 -14.90
CA VAL A 103 5.51 -13.57 -15.40
C VAL A 103 6.05 -14.99 -15.24
N SER A 104 6.72 -15.50 -16.26
CA SER A 104 7.25 -16.86 -16.28
C SER A 104 8.77 -16.89 -16.44
N GLY A 105 9.40 -17.93 -15.90
CA GLY A 105 10.82 -18.20 -16.08
C GLY A 105 11.73 -17.24 -15.33
N LEU A 106 11.31 -16.73 -14.17
CA LEU A 106 12.17 -15.94 -13.30
C LEU A 106 13.26 -16.86 -12.72
N ALA A 107 14.52 -16.56 -13.01
CA ALA A 107 15.63 -17.41 -12.59
C ALA A 107 15.74 -17.48 -11.05
N LEU A 108 15.95 -18.70 -10.54
CA LEU A 108 16.26 -18.94 -9.13
C LEU A 108 17.72 -19.37 -8.99
N THR A 109 18.30 -19.08 -7.83
CA THR A 109 19.58 -19.66 -7.43
C THR A 109 19.34 -21.09 -6.97
N ASP A 110 20.07 -22.04 -7.56
CA ASP A 110 20.01 -23.46 -7.20
C ASP A 110 20.64 -23.74 -5.82
N GLY A 111 20.10 -24.72 -5.10
CA GLY A 111 20.55 -25.11 -3.77
C GLY A 111 20.50 -24.00 -2.70
N ALA A 112 19.55 -23.06 -2.80
CA ALA A 112 19.44 -21.91 -1.90
C ALA A 112 17.99 -21.48 -1.63
N THR A 113 17.77 -20.75 -0.54
CA THR A 113 16.52 -20.02 -0.30
C THR A 113 16.54 -18.72 -1.10
N ASN A 114 15.60 -18.59 -2.04
CA ASN A 114 15.38 -17.41 -2.85
C ASN A 114 14.26 -16.58 -2.23
N HIS A 115 14.55 -15.32 -1.91
CA HIS A 115 13.59 -14.36 -1.40
C HIS A 115 13.03 -13.54 -2.56
N VAL A 116 11.71 -13.54 -2.69
CA VAL A 116 11.00 -12.92 -3.82
C VAL A 116 10.28 -11.67 -3.33
N PHE A 117 10.57 -10.54 -3.96
CA PHE A 117 9.98 -9.24 -3.68
C PHE A 117 9.28 -8.71 -4.93
N VAL A 118 8.16 -8.01 -4.75
CA VAL A 118 7.65 -7.05 -5.73
C VAL A 118 8.09 -5.66 -5.29
N ALA A 119 8.74 -4.90 -6.18
CA ALA A 119 9.28 -3.58 -5.92
C ALA A 119 8.73 -2.56 -6.91
N LEU A 120 8.59 -1.31 -6.46
CA LEU A 120 8.14 -0.20 -7.29
C LEU A 120 9.33 0.61 -7.78
N ASP A 121 9.31 1.00 -9.05
CA ASP A 121 10.22 2.02 -9.58
C ASP A 121 9.48 3.34 -9.70
N LEU A 122 9.68 4.22 -8.70
CA LEU A 122 9.06 5.54 -8.66
C LEU A 122 9.71 6.56 -9.62
N SER A 123 10.77 6.17 -10.34
CA SER A 123 11.42 7.03 -11.35
C SER A 123 10.81 6.88 -12.74
N SER A 124 9.98 5.86 -12.97
CA SER A 124 9.32 5.60 -14.24
C SER A 124 7.80 5.46 -14.09
N ASN A 125 7.07 5.75 -15.17
CA ASN A 125 5.61 5.64 -15.15
C ASN A 125 5.20 4.17 -15.14
N ASN A 126 4.36 3.78 -14.17
CA ASN A 126 3.93 2.39 -13.95
C ASN A 126 5.12 1.42 -13.74
N GLY A 127 6.21 1.89 -13.14
CA GLY A 127 7.39 1.08 -12.87
C GLY A 127 7.17 0.07 -11.74
N ALA A 128 7.31 -1.21 -12.05
CA ALA A 128 7.30 -2.30 -11.07
C ALA A 128 8.18 -3.47 -11.56
N GLU A 129 8.82 -4.16 -10.63
CA GLU A 129 9.71 -5.29 -10.91
C GLU A 129 9.65 -6.38 -9.84
N TYR A 130 10.03 -7.60 -10.23
CA TYR A 130 10.32 -8.67 -9.29
C TYR A 130 11.81 -8.70 -8.97
N VAL A 131 12.16 -8.62 -7.69
CA VAL A 131 13.54 -8.75 -7.23
C VAL A 131 13.68 -10.08 -6.50
N ILE A 132 14.61 -10.91 -6.96
CA ILE A 132 14.90 -12.22 -6.37
C ILE A 132 16.36 -12.23 -5.91
N ASN A 133 16.59 -12.51 -4.62
CA ASN A 133 17.92 -12.61 -4.05
C ASN A 133 18.01 -13.70 -2.98
N THR A 134 19.22 -14.09 -2.58
CA THR A 134 19.47 -15.11 -1.54
C THR A 134 19.88 -14.53 -0.19
N THR A 135 20.01 -13.21 -0.07
CA THR A 135 20.42 -12.55 1.18
C THR A 135 19.22 -12.20 2.06
N GLY A 136 18.05 -12.02 1.45
CA GLY A 136 16.83 -11.58 2.12
C GLY A 136 16.74 -10.07 2.30
N ASP A 137 17.69 -9.32 1.76
CA ASP A 137 17.69 -7.86 1.83
C ASP A 137 16.58 -7.30 0.94
N ALA A 138 15.78 -6.39 1.52
CA ALA A 138 14.74 -5.69 0.79
C ALA A 138 15.36 -4.66 -0.18
N PRO A 139 14.77 -4.47 -1.38
CA PRO A 139 15.11 -3.37 -2.26
C PRO A 139 15.05 -2.00 -1.56
N SER A 140 15.87 -1.04 -2.02
CA SER A 140 15.85 0.33 -1.49
C SER A 140 14.59 1.11 -1.87
N ALA A 141 13.93 0.71 -2.96
CA ALA A 141 12.64 1.24 -3.35
C ALA A 141 11.51 0.56 -2.54
N PRO A 142 10.33 1.18 -2.44
CA PRO A 142 9.17 0.56 -1.78
C PRO A 142 8.91 -0.82 -2.36
N SER A 143 8.87 -1.82 -1.48
CA SER A 143 8.81 -3.21 -1.89
C SER A 143 8.12 -4.06 -0.84
N LEU A 144 7.51 -5.15 -1.30
CA LEU A 144 6.86 -6.16 -0.49
C LEU A 144 7.51 -7.50 -0.76
N LYS A 145 7.98 -8.18 0.28
CA LYS A 145 8.37 -9.59 0.19
C LYS A 145 7.11 -10.43 0.02
N ILE A 146 6.98 -11.13 -1.09
CA ILE A 146 5.78 -11.92 -1.41
C ILE A 146 5.96 -13.42 -1.18
N GLY A 147 7.20 -13.86 -0.95
CA GLY A 147 7.45 -15.24 -0.55
C GLY A 147 8.92 -15.64 -0.56
N THR A 148 9.14 -16.93 -0.36
CA THR A 148 10.43 -17.60 -0.53
C THR A 148 10.27 -18.90 -1.32
N VAL A 149 11.32 -19.26 -2.07
CA VAL A 149 11.44 -20.54 -2.77
C VAL A 149 12.78 -21.16 -2.40
N ASP A 150 12.75 -22.27 -1.67
CA ASP A 150 13.93 -23.01 -1.27
C ASP A 150 14.16 -24.17 -2.24
N THR A 151 15.17 -24.01 -3.11
CA THR A 151 15.56 -25.00 -4.12
C THR A 151 16.45 -26.11 -3.57
N ALA A 152 16.93 -26.01 -2.31
CA ALA A 152 17.64 -27.11 -1.67
C ALA A 152 16.68 -28.16 -1.07
N ASN A 153 15.49 -27.71 -0.67
CA ASN A 153 14.47 -28.55 -0.01
C ASN A 153 13.18 -28.72 -0.83
N ASP A 154 13.11 -28.14 -2.02
CA ASP A 154 11.93 -28.10 -2.90
C ASP A 154 10.67 -27.58 -2.18
N THR A 155 10.81 -26.46 -1.47
CA THR A 155 9.70 -25.84 -0.72
C THR A 155 9.39 -24.42 -1.17
N VAL A 156 8.14 -24.03 -1.01
CA VAL A 156 7.63 -22.68 -1.27
C VAL A 156 6.89 -22.18 -0.05
N GLU A 157 7.13 -20.93 0.31
CA GLU A 157 6.37 -20.21 1.31
C GLU A 157 5.93 -18.88 0.71
N GLU A 158 4.62 -18.70 0.53
CA GLU A 158 4.06 -17.41 0.15
C GLU A 158 3.79 -16.58 1.41
N LEU A 159 4.09 -15.27 1.36
CA LEU A 159 4.05 -14.38 2.51
C LEU A 159 3.15 -13.17 2.24
N ASN A 160 2.72 -12.51 3.33
CA ASN A 160 1.93 -11.27 3.29
C ASN A 160 0.66 -11.37 2.45
N ARG A 161 0.03 -12.55 2.44
CA ARG A 161 -1.28 -12.79 1.82
C ARG A 161 -2.37 -12.32 2.78
N ASP A 162 -3.39 -11.64 2.25
CA ASP A 162 -4.72 -11.47 2.84
C ASP A 162 -4.71 -11.33 4.39
N PRO A 163 -4.43 -10.14 4.94
CA PRO A 163 -4.38 -9.99 6.39
C PRO A 163 -5.76 -10.30 6.99
N ASP A 164 -5.85 -11.44 7.69
CA ASP A 164 -7.03 -11.85 8.45
C ASP A 164 -7.39 -10.77 9.48
N LEU A 165 -8.25 -9.82 9.12
CA LEU A 165 -8.79 -8.85 10.06
C LEU A 165 -9.80 -9.57 10.96
N SER A 166 -9.53 -9.55 12.26
CA SER A 166 -10.53 -9.88 13.29
C SER A 166 -11.11 -8.57 13.84
N PHE A 167 -12.43 -8.42 13.77
CA PHE A 167 -13.14 -7.30 14.38
C PHE A 167 -13.68 -7.73 15.74
N GLU A 168 -13.38 -6.98 16.80
CA GLU A 168 -14.10 -7.13 18.07
C GLU A 168 -15.55 -6.69 17.85
N VAL A 169 -16.48 -7.61 18.05
CA VAL A 169 -17.89 -7.24 18.20
C VAL A 169 -18.01 -6.52 19.53
N ALA A 170 -18.16 -5.20 19.50
CA ALA A 170 -18.56 -4.46 20.69
C ALA A 170 -19.96 -4.96 21.10
N SER A 171 -20.02 -5.79 22.16
CA SER A 171 -21.29 -6.14 22.78
C SER A 171 -21.82 -4.89 23.46
N GLY A 172 -22.84 -4.25 22.86
CA GLY A 172 -23.55 -3.17 23.52
C GLY A 172 -24.11 -3.65 24.84
N GLU A 173 -23.69 -3.05 25.96
CA GLU A 173 -24.44 -3.15 27.20
C GLU A 173 -25.85 -2.61 26.92
N GLU A 174 -26.86 -3.41 27.26
CA GLU A 174 -28.26 -3.05 27.17
C GLU A 174 -28.49 -1.74 27.94
N LEU A 175 -28.80 -0.66 27.22
CA LEU A 175 -29.20 0.61 27.80
C LEU A 175 -30.57 0.42 28.46
N VAL A 176 -30.59 0.05 29.73
CA VAL A 176 -31.81 0.02 30.53
C VAL A 176 -32.27 1.46 30.75
N LEU A 177 -33.28 1.88 29.99
CA LEU A 177 -34.01 3.11 30.28
C LEU A 177 -34.89 2.85 31.50
N GLU A 178 -34.51 3.38 32.66
CA GLU A 178 -35.41 3.44 33.80
C GLU A 178 -36.59 4.36 33.47
N ASP A 179 -37.75 3.76 33.21
CA ASP A 179 -39.03 4.46 33.11
C ASP A 179 -39.36 5.04 34.48
N THR A 180 -39.02 6.31 34.68
CA THR A 180 -39.42 7.09 35.87
C THR A 180 -40.85 7.58 35.68
N ALA A 181 -41.80 6.63 35.60
CA ALA A 181 -43.22 6.93 35.67
C ALA A 181 -43.81 6.51 37.02
N SER A 182 -44.27 7.54 37.74
CA SER A 182 -45.26 7.52 38.84
C SER A 182 -44.73 7.41 40.27
N GLN A 183 -44.71 8.54 40.99
CA GLN A 183 -45.75 8.88 42.00
C GLN A 183 -45.92 10.40 42.10
#